data_AF-A0A968FXT0-F1
#
_entry.id   AF-A0A968FXT0-F1
#
_cell.length_a   1.000
_cell.length_b   1.000
_cell.length_c   1.000
_cell.angle_alpha   90.00
_cell.angle_beta   90.00
_cell.angle_gamma   90.00
#
_symmetry.space_group_name_H-M   'P 1'
#
loop_
_entity.id
_entity.type
_entity.pdbx_description
1 polymer ?
#
loop_
_entity_poly.entity_id
_entity_poly.type
_entity_poly.pdbx_seq_one_letter_code
_entity_poly.pdbx_strand_id
1 'polypeptide(L)'
;MSTAIHALKQAIELEQQALDQYIIALDSAVHEETKQTLKEYADDKQQKIDALSFLIMAENGQLEKTESEPMTGGQKLAAGKCPFSKKELSDMGFDMSKSTFDDEHFKS
;
A
#
# COMPACT_ATOMS: atom_id res chain seq x y z
N MET A 1 23.61 2.68 -17.56
CA MET A 1 22.70 2.47 -16.41
C MET A 1 22.07 3.80 -16.05
N SER A 2 20.82 3.83 -15.60
CA SER A 2 20.17 5.05 -15.11
C SER A 2 20.92 5.59 -13.89
N THR A 3 21.12 6.91 -13.83
CA THR A 3 21.67 7.59 -12.64
C THR A 3 20.83 7.30 -11.40
N ALA A 4 19.50 7.17 -11.56
CA ALA A 4 18.59 6.82 -10.47
C ALA A 4 18.86 5.40 -9.93
N ILE A 5 18.99 4.41 -10.81
CA ILE A 5 19.30 3.02 -10.42
C ILE A 5 20.64 2.95 -9.70
N HIS A 6 21.65 3.69 -10.17
CA HIS A 6 22.95 3.75 -9.48
C HIS A 6 22.81 4.33 -8.06
N ALA A 7 22.11 5.46 -7.92
CA ALA A 7 21.89 6.08 -6.62
C ALA A 7 21.08 5.17 -5.66
N LEU A 8 20.05 4.47 -6.17
CA LEU A 8 19.27 3.52 -5.38
C LEU A 8 20.10 2.32 -4.90
N LYS A 9 20.99 1.78 -5.75
CA LYS A 9 21.92 0.72 -5.34
C LYS A 9 22.87 1.19 -4.24
N GLN A 10 23.42 2.40 -4.39
CA GLN A 10 24.28 3.00 -3.37
C GLN A 10 23.51 3.23 -2.05
N ALA A 11 22.23 3.62 -2.13
CA ALA A 11 21.39 3.72 -0.94
C ALA A 11 21.21 2.37 -0.24
N ILE A 12 20.97 1.28 -0.98
CA ILE A 12 20.89 -0.07 -0.40
C ILE A 12 22.19 -0.46 0.31
N GLU A 13 23.35 -0.19 -0.30
CA GLU A 13 24.65 -0.49 0.33
C GLU A 13 24.83 0.26 1.66
N LEU A 14 24.44 1.53 1.71
CA LEU A 14 24.51 2.34 2.94
C LEU A 14 23.52 1.85 4.00
N GLU A 15 22.29 1.50 3.62
CA GLU A 15 21.31 0.96 4.55
C GLU A 15 21.74 -0.41 5.11
N GLN A 16 22.34 -1.27 4.27
CA GLN A 16 22.90 -2.55 4.71
C GLN A 16 24.05 -2.35 5.70
N GLN A 17 24.97 -1.41 5.42
CA GLN A 17 26.04 -1.07 6.36
C GLN A 17 25.49 -0.57 7.70
N ALA A 18 24.45 0.27 7.68
CA ALA A 18 23.81 0.75 8.89
C ALA A 18 23.13 -0.39 9.68
N LEU A 19 22.44 -1.30 8.99
CA LEU A 19 21.84 -2.50 9.58
C LEU A 19 22.89 -3.38 10.27
N ASP A 20 24.01 -3.66 9.61
CA ASP A 20 25.10 -4.45 10.18
C ASP A 20 25.65 -3.81 11.47
N GLN A 21 25.79 -2.48 11.50
CA GLN A 21 26.21 -1.75 12.70
C GLN A 21 25.16 -1.83 13.82
N TYR A 22 23.87 -1.80 13.51
CA TYR A 22 22.83 -1.97 14.54
C TYR A 22 22.81 -3.37 15.11
N ILE A 23 23.08 -4.41 14.32
CA ILE A 23 23.21 -5.79 14.81
C ILE A 23 24.40 -5.90 15.77
N ILE A 24 25.57 -5.36 15.40
CA ILE A 24 26.75 -5.34 16.28
C ILE A 24 26.47 -4.55 17.58
N ALA A 25 25.77 -3.43 17.48
CA ALA A 25 25.38 -2.64 18.64
C ALA A 25 24.40 -3.42 19.53
N LEU A 26 23.46 -4.18 18.95
CA LEU A 26 22.48 -4.98 19.69
C LEU A 26 23.16 -6.12 20.46
N ASP A 27 24.16 -6.77 19.87
CA ASP A 27 24.94 -7.83 20.50
C ASP A 27 25.79 -7.34 21.68
N SER A 28 26.17 -6.07 21.67
CA SER A 28 27.03 -5.45 22.70
C SER A 28 26.28 -4.56 23.69
N ALA A 29 25.01 -4.25 23.44
CA ALA A 29 24.20 -3.38 24.29
C ALA A 29 23.92 -4.03 25.66
N VAL A 30 24.05 -3.24 26.72
CA VAL A 30 23.86 -3.72 28.11
C VAL A 30 22.42 -3.50 28.59
N HIS A 31 21.79 -2.40 28.16
CA HIS A 31 20.46 -2.02 28.63
C HIS A 31 19.37 -2.58 27.72
N GLU A 32 18.35 -3.22 28.31
CA GLU A 32 17.26 -3.85 27.58
C GLU A 32 16.42 -2.85 26.76
N GLU A 33 16.18 -1.64 27.30
CA GLU A 33 15.50 -0.57 26.56
C GLU A 33 16.26 -0.21 25.27
N THR A 34 17.60 -0.11 25.36
CA THR A 34 18.45 0.16 24.20
C THR A 34 18.41 -0.98 23.19
N LYS A 35 18.45 -2.25 23.65
CA LYS A 35 18.33 -3.41 22.75
C LYS A 35 16.99 -3.41 22.00
N GLN A 36 15.90 -3.11 22.69
CA GLN A 36 14.57 -3.05 22.10
C GLN A 36 14.51 -1.98 21.00
N THR A 37 15.00 -0.77 21.27
CA THR A 37 15.07 0.29 20.24
C THR A 37 16.00 -0.06 19.09
N LEU A 38 17.16 -0.68 19.36
CA LEU A 38 18.07 -1.14 18.31
C LEU A 38 17.42 -2.19 17.40
N LYS A 39 16.61 -3.09 17.98
CA LYS A 39 15.86 -4.09 17.21
C LYS A 39 14.83 -3.43 16.29
N GLU A 40 14.08 -2.46 16.81
CA GLU A 40 13.11 -1.68 16.01
C GLU A 40 13.80 -0.95 14.86
N TYR A 41 15.00 -0.39 15.09
CA TYR A 41 15.78 0.25 14.03
C TYR A 41 16.33 -0.73 13.00
N ALA A 42 16.76 -1.92 13.43
CA ALA A 42 17.18 -2.98 12.51
C ALA A 42 16.02 -3.44 11.61
N ASP A 43 14.83 -3.64 12.20
CA ASP A 43 13.63 -4.04 11.46
C ASP A 43 13.19 -2.97 10.45
N ASP A 44 13.21 -1.68 10.83
CA ASP A 44 12.95 -0.54 9.91
C ASP A 44 13.96 -0.50 8.75
N LYS A 45 15.24 -0.75 9.01
CA LYS A 45 16.27 -0.78 7.96
C LYS A 45 16.01 -1.90 6.95
N GLN A 46 15.67 -3.09 7.43
CA GLN A 46 15.35 -4.21 6.55
C GLN A 46 14.16 -3.87 5.62
N GLN A 47 13.10 -3.28 6.18
CA GLN A 47 11.94 -2.85 5.38
C GLN A 47 12.31 -1.80 4.32
N LYS A 48 13.21 -0.87 4.65
CA LYS A 48 13.71 0.14 3.70
C LYS A 48 14.55 -0.48 2.58
N ILE A 49 15.42 -1.45 2.90
CA ILE A 49 16.20 -2.19 1.90
C ILE A 49 15.27 -2.91 0.92
N ASP A 50 14.22 -3.56 1.43
CA ASP A 50 13.22 -4.25 0.61
C ASP A 50 12.47 -3.26 -0.30
N ALA A 51 12.06 -2.11 0.24
CA ALA A 51 11.40 -1.04 -0.51
C ALA A 51 12.31 -0.46 -1.61
N LEU A 52 13.58 -0.18 -1.30
CA LEU A 52 14.56 0.29 -2.30
C LEU A 52 14.79 -0.74 -3.40
N SER A 53 14.83 -2.03 -3.04
CA SER A 53 14.95 -3.13 -4.01
C SER A 53 13.75 -3.16 -4.96
N PHE A 54 12.55 -2.93 -4.46
CA PHE A 54 11.34 -2.78 -5.28
C PHE A 54 11.43 -1.57 -6.23
N LEU A 55 11.93 -0.42 -5.76
CA LEU A 55 12.12 0.75 -6.62
C LEU A 55 13.12 0.50 -7.75
N ILE A 56 14.19 -0.25 -7.50
CA ILE A 56 15.14 -0.66 -8.56
C ILE A 56 14.45 -1.56 -9.58
N MET A 57 13.62 -2.52 -9.14
CA MET A 57 12.85 -3.36 -10.06
C MET A 57 11.88 -2.53 -10.92
N ALA A 58 11.23 -1.52 -10.32
CA ALA A 58 10.37 -0.57 -11.02
C ALA A 58 11.13 0.18 -12.12
N GLU A 59 12.28 0.76 -11.77
CA GLU A 59 13.12 1.53 -12.69
C GLU A 59 13.75 0.67 -13.80
N ASN A 60 14.04 -0.60 -13.53
CA ASN A 60 14.51 -1.54 -14.54
C ASN A 60 13.40 -1.99 -15.51
N GLY A 61 12.14 -1.60 -15.29
CA GLY A 61 10.99 -2.11 -16.03
C GLY A 61 10.74 -3.60 -15.78
N GLN A 62 11.24 -4.13 -14.65
CA GLN A 62 11.06 -5.52 -14.21
C GLN A 62 9.80 -5.70 -13.37
N LEU A 63 9.14 -4.60 -12.99
CA LEU A 63 7.73 -4.67 -12.65
C LEU A 63 6.99 -4.88 -13.96
N GLU A 64 6.51 -6.10 -14.18
CA GLU A 64 5.51 -6.42 -15.19
C GLU A 64 4.54 -5.25 -15.25
N LYS A 65 4.59 -4.53 -16.36
CA LYS A 65 3.50 -3.64 -16.73
C LYS A 65 2.39 -4.62 -17.09
N THR A 66 1.68 -5.12 -16.09
CA THR A 66 0.26 -5.31 -16.30
C THR A 66 -0.18 -3.95 -16.81
N GLU A 67 -0.40 -3.87 -18.12
CA GLU A 67 -1.54 -3.11 -18.59
C GLU A 67 -2.60 -3.41 -17.55
N SER A 68 -2.87 -2.44 -16.69
CA SER A 68 -4.19 -2.38 -16.13
C SER A 68 -5.05 -2.35 -17.39
N GLU A 69 -5.53 -3.53 -17.79
CA GLU A 69 -6.85 -3.62 -18.40
C GLU A 69 -7.64 -2.58 -17.61
N PRO A 70 -8.20 -1.56 -18.28
CA PRO A 70 -8.89 -0.48 -17.59
C PRO A 70 -9.76 -1.17 -16.55
N MET A 71 -9.59 -0.83 -15.27
CA MET A 71 -10.45 -1.40 -14.23
C MET A 71 -11.89 -1.11 -14.65
N THR A 72 -12.50 -2.06 -15.34
CA THR A 72 -13.94 -2.19 -15.49
C THR A 72 -14.45 -2.77 -14.17
N GLY A 73 -14.02 -2.15 -13.05
CA GLY A 73 -14.63 -2.25 -11.74
C GLY A 73 -15.95 -1.49 -11.68
N GLY A 74 -16.36 -0.84 -12.77
CA GLY A 74 -17.75 -0.64 -13.08
C GLY A 74 -18.29 -1.85 -13.83
N GLN A 75 -18.67 -2.93 -13.12
CA GLN A 75 -19.89 -3.59 -13.56
C GLN A 75 -20.91 -2.47 -13.67
N LYS A 76 -21.39 -2.19 -14.88
CA LYS A 76 -22.62 -1.42 -15.05
C LYS A 76 -23.63 -2.13 -14.18
N LEU A 77 -23.86 -1.63 -12.96
CA LEU A 77 -25.03 -1.97 -12.19
C LEU A 77 -26.16 -1.57 -13.12
N ALA A 78 -26.83 -2.59 -13.68
CA ALA A 78 -27.98 -2.41 -14.52
C ALA A 78 -28.88 -1.42 -13.78
N ALA A 79 -29.10 -0.27 -14.40
CA ALA A 79 -29.83 0.84 -13.80
C ALA A 79 -31.13 0.29 -13.18
N GLY A 80 -31.24 0.37 -11.85
CA GLY A 80 -32.48 0.06 -11.14
C GLY A 80 -32.41 -0.93 -9.97
N LYS A 81 -31.28 -1.60 -9.69
CA LYS A 81 -31.17 -2.44 -8.49
C LYS A 81 -29.90 -2.12 -7.69
N CYS A 82 -30.07 -1.33 -6.63
CA CYS A 82 -29.06 -1.19 -5.59
C CYS A 82 -28.67 -2.61 -5.09
N PRO A 83 -27.37 -2.94 -5.03
CA PRO A 83 -26.90 -4.27 -4.61
C PRO A 83 -27.09 -4.50 -3.11
N PHE A 84 -27.45 -3.46 -2.36
CA PHE A 84 -27.78 -3.53 -0.95
C PHE A 84 -29.28 -3.69 -0.76
N SER A 85 -29.68 -4.66 0.05
CA SER A 85 -31.06 -4.79 0.46
C SER A 85 -31.46 -3.63 1.38
N LYS A 86 -32.74 -3.23 1.35
CA LYS A 86 -33.28 -2.18 2.24
C LYS A 86 -33.01 -2.47 3.72
N LYS A 87 -32.93 -3.76 4.07
CA LYS A 87 -32.64 -4.21 5.43
C LYS A 87 -31.19 -3.93 5.82
N GLU A 88 -30.23 -4.28 4.97
CA GLU A 88 -28.80 -4.00 5.23
C GLU A 88 -28.53 -2.50 5.36
N LEU A 89 -29.18 -1.69 4.53
CA LEU A 89 -29.05 -0.23 4.61
C LEU A 89 -29.66 0.32 5.90
N SER A 90 -30.80 -0.22 6.34
CA SER A 90 -31.41 0.13 7.63
C SER A 90 -30.56 -0.30 8.82
N ASP A 91 -29.94 -1.49 8.77
CA ASP A 91 -29.05 -2.00 9.83
C ASP A 91 -27.75 -1.17 9.91
N MET A 92 -27.34 -0.54 8.82
CA MET A 92 -26.25 0.44 8.75
C MET A 92 -26.68 1.89 9.08
N GLY A 93 -27.94 2.12 9.46
CA GLY A 93 -28.44 3.42 9.89
C GLY A 93 -28.89 4.35 8.76
N PHE A 94 -29.00 3.86 7.52
CA PHE A 94 -29.59 4.62 6.42
C PHE A 94 -31.12 4.52 6.44
N ASP A 95 -31.77 5.62 6.82
CA ASP A 95 -33.22 5.76 6.79
C ASP A 95 -33.71 6.11 5.37
N MET A 96 -34.20 5.08 4.65
CA MET A 96 -34.78 5.24 3.31
C MET A 96 -36.22 5.80 3.32
N SER A 97 -36.82 6.10 4.47
CA SER A 97 -38.18 6.67 4.54
C SER A 97 -38.27 8.10 3.97
N LYS A 98 -37.13 8.72 3.65
CA LYS A 98 -37.04 10.09 3.09
C LYS A 98 -36.62 10.15 1.62
N SER A 99 -36.38 9.03 0.95
CA SER A 99 -35.95 9.07 -0.46
C SER A 99 -37.15 9.16 -1.40
N THR A 100 -37.50 10.39 -1.82
CA THR A 100 -38.33 10.64 -3.01
C THR A 100 -37.49 10.39 -4.26
N PHE A 101 -37.31 9.12 -4.63
CA PHE A 101 -37.00 8.80 -6.02
C PHE A 101 -38.32 8.86 -6.78
N ASP A 102 -38.73 10.08 -7.16
CA ASP A 102 -39.79 10.30 -8.13
C ASP A 102 -39.30 9.78 -9.50
N ASP A 103 -40.04 8.80 -9.98
CA ASP A 103 -39.75 7.95 -11.14
C ASP A 103 -40.33 8.59 -12.40
N GLU A 104 -39.94 9.83 -12.73
CA GLU A 104 -40.31 10.45 -14.02
C GLU A 104 -39.21 11.39 -14.51
N HIS A 105 -38.39 10.94 -15.47
CA HIS A 105 -37.97 11.69 -16.65
C HIS A 105 -36.90 10.93 -17.44
N PHE A 106 -37.32 10.01 -18.31
CA PHE A 106 -36.52 9.65 -19.49
C PHE A 106 -37.43 9.22 -20.65
N LYS A 107 -38.02 10.23 -21.31
CA LYS A 107 -38.48 10.13 -22.71
C LYS A 107 -37.83 11.25 -23.49
N SER A 108 -36.84 10.91 -24.30
CA SER A 108 -36.52 11.57 -25.56
C SER A 108 -36.06 10.52 -26.56
#